data_AF-A0A1C5BMG9-F1
#
_entry.id   AF-A0A1C5BMG9-F1
#
_cell.length_a   1.000
_cell.length_b   1.000
_cell.length_c   1.000
_cell.angle_alpha   90.00
_cell.angle_beta   90.00
_cell.angle_gamma   90.00
#
_symmetry.space_group_name_H-M   'P 1'
#
loop_
_entity.id
_entity.type
_entity.pdbx_description
1 polymer ?
#
loop_
_entity_poly.entity_id
_entity_poly.type
_entity_poly.pdbx_seq_one_letter_code
_entity_poly.pdbx_strand_id
1 'polypeptide(L)'
;MTASGPNPTPALLVIDMQNTLVAIAYRASATVAAIAGLRTRARAAGTPVVFAQQEDEELEPGTDGWRIVSGLAPAAGDTVVPKAAPDSFLGTELDAVLRARDVTEVVVTGFATEICVESTARQALSLGYDVVLVADGHTTSVRPDAPGRYAAPEASVAHHNEIYRNLRFPGRRVRVLPAAEVDFGHGSPPYGRAPRPGGPPHTTLRTTLGATGDSRSAEVYTLTPHVRHTPPRSSTCTATAPCRSSRRHRGRPRRRSRRCA
;
A
#
# COMPACT_ATOMS: atom_id res chain seq x y z
N MET A 1 -24.61 -20.75 -4.66
CA MET A 1 -24.05 -21.56 -3.55
C MET A 1 -22.99 -20.71 -2.86
N THR A 2 -23.33 -20.11 -1.72
CA THR A 2 -22.43 -19.23 -0.96
C THR A 2 -21.55 -20.08 -0.05
N ALA A 3 -20.30 -20.33 -0.45
CA ALA A 3 -19.33 -20.87 0.48
C ALA A 3 -18.98 -19.74 1.47
N SER A 4 -19.61 -19.75 2.64
CA SER A 4 -19.07 -19.04 3.79
C SER A 4 -17.76 -19.75 4.13
N GLY A 5 -16.64 -19.19 3.69
CA GLY A 5 -15.32 -19.66 4.09
C GLY A 5 -15.14 -19.56 5.61
N PRO A 6 -14.09 -20.18 6.16
CA PRO A 6 -13.74 -19.98 7.56
C PRO A 6 -13.59 -18.49 7.88
N ASN A 7 -13.90 -18.11 9.12
CA ASN A 7 -13.70 -16.75 9.58
C ASN A 7 -12.22 -16.35 9.39
N PRO A 8 -11.93 -15.13 8.92
CA PRO A 8 -10.57 -14.68 8.76
C PRO A 8 -9.83 -14.72 10.10
N THR A 9 -8.57 -15.13 10.04
CA THR A 9 -7.57 -14.99 11.11
C THR A 9 -6.77 -13.72 10.81
N PRO A 10 -7.06 -12.59 11.48
CA PRO A 10 -6.40 -11.33 11.17
C PRO A 10 -4.99 -11.25 11.75
N ALA A 11 -4.16 -10.39 11.17
CA ALA A 11 -3.01 -9.77 11.83
C ALA A 11 -3.02 -8.26 11.55
N LEU A 12 -2.66 -7.46 12.54
CA LEU A 12 -2.44 -6.03 12.34
C LEU A 12 -1.02 -5.80 11.81
N LEU A 13 -0.92 -5.22 10.62
CA LEU A 13 0.33 -4.87 9.96
C LEU A 13 0.56 -3.35 10.04
N VAL A 14 1.65 -2.95 10.69
CA VAL A 14 2.08 -1.55 10.86
C VAL A 14 3.33 -1.31 10.02
N ILE A 15 3.19 -0.52 8.95
CA ILE A 15 4.27 -0.33 7.96
C ILE A 15 4.95 1.01 8.16
N ASP A 16 6.27 1.00 8.36
CA ASP A 16 7.20 2.15 8.30
C ASP A 16 6.79 3.36 9.14
N MET A 17 6.21 3.13 10.32
CA MET A 17 5.88 4.21 11.28
C MET A 17 7.13 4.64 12.08
N GLN A 18 8.18 5.05 11.36
CA GLN A 18 9.49 5.43 11.88
C GLN A 18 9.60 6.96 12.07
N ASN A 19 10.44 7.41 13.00
CA ASN A 19 10.51 8.82 13.41
C ASN A 19 10.73 9.78 12.23
N THR A 20 11.68 9.50 11.32
CA THR A 20 11.94 10.36 10.16
C THR A 20 10.73 10.48 9.24
N LEU A 21 10.01 9.38 9.01
CA LEU A 21 8.86 9.34 8.12
C LEU A 21 7.62 10.00 8.75
N VAL A 22 7.40 9.75 10.04
CA VAL A 22 6.30 10.37 10.82
C VAL A 22 6.49 11.88 10.94
N ALA A 23 7.73 12.38 11.01
CA ALA A 23 8.01 13.81 11.09
C ALA A 23 7.51 14.61 9.87
N ILE A 24 7.41 13.97 8.71
CA ILE A 24 6.90 14.59 7.47
C ILE A 24 5.46 14.14 7.13
N ALA A 25 4.84 13.30 7.96
CA ALA A 25 3.55 12.69 7.64
C ALA A 25 2.37 13.65 7.77
N TYR A 26 1.45 13.60 6.81
CA TYR A 26 0.15 14.25 6.91
C TYR A 26 -0.66 13.62 8.07
N ARG A 27 -1.26 14.47 8.91
CA ARG A 27 -2.06 14.02 10.08
C ARG A 27 -1.33 13.02 11.00
N ALA A 28 0.01 13.12 11.11
CA ALA A 28 0.87 12.21 11.87
C ALA A 28 0.28 11.78 13.22
N SER A 29 -0.07 12.74 14.09
CA SER A 29 -0.61 12.44 15.43
C SER A 29 -1.92 11.66 15.40
N ALA A 30 -2.82 11.97 14.46
CA ALA A 30 -4.10 11.28 14.33
C ALA A 30 -3.93 9.85 13.81
N THR A 31 -3.06 9.66 12.81
CA THR A 31 -2.73 8.32 12.28
C THR A 31 -2.05 7.46 13.34
N VAL A 32 -1.09 8.01 14.09
CA VAL A 32 -0.43 7.31 15.21
C VAL A 32 -1.46 6.91 16.28
N ALA A 33 -2.38 7.81 16.64
CA ALA A 33 -3.43 7.50 17.62
C ALA A 33 -4.38 6.38 17.14
N ALA A 34 -4.78 6.41 15.86
CA ALA A 34 -5.61 5.36 15.27
C ALA A 34 -4.92 3.99 15.32
N ILE A 35 -3.65 3.92 14.91
CA ILE A 35 -2.86 2.68 14.94
C ILE A 35 -2.65 2.21 16.39
N ALA A 36 -2.38 3.10 17.34
CA ALA A 36 -2.23 2.73 18.75
C ALA A 36 -3.53 2.12 19.33
N GLY A 37 -4.69 2.69 18.98
CA GLY A 37 -5.99 2.13 19.32
C GLY A 37 -6.21 0.73 18.74
N LEU A 38 -5.87 0.54 17.46
CA LEU A 38 -5.92 -0.77 16.81
C LEU A 38 -5.01 -1.79 17.48
N ARG A 39 -3.77 -1.41 17.81
CA ARG A 39 -2.82 -2.28 18.52
C ARG A 39 -3.36 -2.74 19.86
N THR A 40 -3.99 -1.83 20.62
CA THR A 40 -4.61 -2.15 21.90
C THR A 40 -5.71 -3.21 21.73
N ARG A 41 -6.60 -3.04 20.74
CA ARG A 41 -7.70 -3.97 20.48
C ARG A 41 -7.22 -5.30 19.90
N ALA A 42 -6.23 -5.28 19.02
CA ALA A 42 -5.59 -6.48 18.47
C ALA A 42 -4.99 -7.33 19.60
N ARG A 43 -4.24 -6.71 20.52
CA ARG A 43 -3.70 -7.41 21.70
C ARG A 43 -4.78 -8.01 22.59
N ALA A 44 -5.82 -7.24 22.90
CA ALA A 44 -6.93 -7.72 23.72
C ALA A 44 -7.64 -8.93 23.10
N ALA A 45 -7.64 -9.03 21.77
CA ALA A 45 -8.19 -10.15 21.01
C ALA A 45 -7.19 -11.30 20.76
N GLY A 46 -5.93 -11.18 21.20
CA GLY A 46 -4.87 -12.15 20.89
C GLY A 46 -4.41 -12.12 19.42
N THR A 47 -4.80 -11.10 18.66
CA THR A 47 -4.40 -10.90 17.27
C THR A 47 -2.94 -10.49 17.17
N PRO A 48 -2.13 -11.13 16.29
CA PRO A 48 -0.75 -10.74 16.07
C PRO A 48 -0.62 -9.30 15.60
N VAL A 49 0.35 -8.58 16.16
CA VAL A 49 0.79 -7.26 15.68
C VAL A 49 2.19 -7.42 15.09
N VAL A 50 2.31 -7.09 13.80
CA VAL A 50 3.55 -7.19 13.04
C VAL A 50 3.92 -5.81 12.51
N PHE A 51 5.16 -5.42 12.73
CA PHE A 51 5.74 -4.22 12.16
C PHE A 51 6.59 -4.59 10.95
N ALA A 52 6.43 -3.86 9.85
CA ALA A 52 7.40 -3.82 8.78
C ALA A 52 8.20 -2.52 8.96
N GLN A 53 9.54 -2.63 9.01
CA GLN A 53 10.41 -1.50 9.29
C GLN A 53 11.46 -1.35 8.18
N GLN A 54 11.42 -0.21 7.48
CA GLN A 54 12.32 0.09 6.38
C GLN A 54 13.76 0.34 6.88
N GLU A 55 14.71 -0.22 6.13
CA GLU A 55 16.15 -0.06 6.31
C GLU A 55 16.79 0.28 4.96
N ASP A 56 17.44 1.45 4.91
CA ASP A 56 18.22 1.91 3.77
C ASP A 56 19.20 3.01 4.21
N GLU A 57 19.83 3.70 3.25
CA GLU A 57 20.78 4.78 3.54
C GLU A 57 20.12 6.00 4.22
N GLU A 58 18.83 6.24 4.01
CA GLU A 58 18.09 7.35 4.64
C GLU A 58 17.48 6.94 5.99
N LEU A 59 17.23 5.64 6.17
CA LEU A 59 16.71 5.02 7.39
C LEU A 59 17.72 4.00 7.94
N GLU A 60 18.90 4.51 8.32
CA GLU A 60 19.99 3.66 8.81
C GLU A 60 19.64 3.00 10.16
N PRO A 61 19.76 1.66 10.28
CA PRO A 61 19.48 0.94 11.51
C PRO A 61 20.22 1.47 12.74
N GLY A 62 19.51 1.55 13.87
CA GLY A 62 20.04 2.02 15.14
C GLY A 62 19.97 3.54 15.36
N THR A 63 19.80 4.34 14.31
CA THR A 63 19.62 5.79 14.41
C THR A 63 18.28 6.18 15.02
N ASP A 64 18.17 7.39 15.56
CA ASP A 64 16.92 7.89 16.14
C ASP A 64 15.82 8.00 15.08
N GLY A 65 16.17 8.47 13.87
CA GLY A 65 15.25 8.60 12.74
C GLY A 65 14.66 7.27 12.28
N TRP A 66 15.46 6.20 12.34
CA TRP A 66 15.05 4.84 11.97
C TRP A 66 14.11 4.17 12.97
N ARG A 67 14.14 4.55 14.25
CA ARG A 67 13.29 3.90 15.26
C ARG A 67 11.81 4.13 14.99
N ILE A 68 11.00 3.11 15.29
CA ILE A 68 9.54 3.24 15.33
C ILE A 68 9.17 4.34 16.33
N VAL A 69 8.19 5.18 15.95
CA VAL A 69 7.76 6.32 16.77
C VAL A 69 7.32 5.87 18.15
N SER A 70 7.64 6.66 19.18
CA SER A 70 7.42 6.29 20.59
C SER A 70 5.97 5.88 20.91
N GLY A 71 4.98 6.55 20.31
CA GLY A 71 3.55 6.19 20.46
C GLY A 71 3.17 4.82 19.91
N LEU A 72 4.03 4.22 19.07
CA LEU A 72 3.85 2.90 18.47
C LEU A 72 4.99 1.92 18.82
N ALA A 73 5.84 2.25 19.80
CA ALA A 73 6.97 1.40 20.18
C ALA A 73 6.52 -0.06 20.33
N PRO A 74 7.23 -1.03 19.70
CA PRO A 74 6.91 -2.44 19.83
C PRO A 74 6.90 -2.88 21.30
N ALA A 75 5.90 -3.65 21.68
CA ALA A 75 5.80 -4.25 23.00
C ALA A 75 6.18 -5.73 22.95
N ALA A 76 6.30 -6.37 24.11
CA ALA A 76 6.52 -7.82 24.18
C ALA A 76 5.42 -8.58 23.41
N GLY A 77 5.83 -9.51 22.56
CA GLY A 77 4.94 -10.29 21.69
C GLY A 77 4.72 -9.68 20.30
N ASP A 78 5.11 -8.42 20.07
CA ASP A 78 5.15 -7.88 18.70
C ASP A 78 6.28 -8.51 17.90
N THR A 79 6.06 -8.64 16.60
CA THR A 79 7.13 -9.03 15.66
C THR A 79 7.53 -7.82 14.85
N VAL A 80 8.82 -7.57 14.70
CA VAL A 80 9.37 -6.53 13.81
C VAL A 80 10.12 -7.23 12.69
N VAL A 81 9.72 -6.94 11.45
CA VAL A 81 10.31 -7.49 10.24
C VAL A 81 11.06 -6.35 9.53
N PRO A 82 12.40 -6.42 9.46
CA PRO A 82 13.16 -5.45 8.68
C PRO A 82 12.90 -5.67 7.18
N LYS A 83 12.90 -4.59 6.40
CA LYS A 83 12.74 -4.64 4.95
C LYS A 83 13.57 -3.56 4.25
N ALA A 84 13.96 -3.83 3.01
CA ALA A 84 14.72 -2.89 2.18
C ALA A 84 13.92 -2.37 0.97
N ALA A 85 12.69 -2.84 0.77
CA ALA A 85 11.85 -2.50 -0.37
C ALA A 85 10.47 -1.99 0.06
N PRO A 86 9.74 -1.26 -0.82
CA PRO A 86 8.36 -0.86 -0.55
C PRO A 86 7.42 -2.03 -0.25
N ASP A 87 7.57 -3.14 -0.98
CA ASP A 87 6.84 -4.38 -0.69
C ASP A 87 7.45 -5.07 0.53
N SER A 88 6.68 -5.12 1.62
CA SER A 88 7.13 -5.71 2.88
C SER A 88 7.31 -7.23 2.84
N PHE A 89 6.84 -7.92 1.79
CA PHE A 89 7.08 -9.36 1.60
C PHE A 89 8.34 -9.66 0.78
N LEU A 90 8.85 -8.68 0.03
CA LEU A 90 9.95 -8.91 -0.90
C LEU A 90 11.27 -9.08 -0.15
N GLY A 91 11.79 -10.32 -0.12
CA GLY A 91 13.08 -10.62 0.50
C GLY A 91 13.05 -10.51 2.03
N THR A 92 11.88 -10.70 2.65
CA THR A 92 11.69 -10.65 4.11
C THR A 92 11.03 -11.93 4.62
N GLU A 93 11.02 -12.09 5.94
CA GLU A 93 10.33 -13.20 6.62
C GLU A 93 8.84 -12.92 6.88
N LEU A 94 8.26 -11.84 6.31
CA LEU A 94 6.89 -11.43 6.64
C LEU A 94 5.87 -12.53 6.33
N ASP A 95 5.94 -13.17 5.15
CA ASP A 95 5.01 -14.26 4.82
C ASP A 95 5.15 -15.43 5.81
N ALA A 96 6.38 -15.87 6.08
CA ALA A 96 6.64 -16.95 7.03
C ALA A 96 6.11 -16.65 8.44
N VAL A 97 6.30 -15.41 8.92
CA VAL A 97 5.80 -14.92 10.22
C VAL A 97 4.27 -14.97 10.29
N LEU A 98 3.58 -14.57 9.23
CA LEU A 98 2.13 -14.57 9.16
C LEU A 98 1.57 -16.00 9.05
N ARG A 99 2.17 -16.84 8.19
CA ARG A 99 1.78 -18.25 8.01
C ARG A 99 1.96 -19.08 9.27
N ALA A 100 3.04 -18.85 10.02
CA ALA A 100 3.29 -19.54 11.29
C ALA A 100 2.22 -19.26 12.37
N ARG A 101 1.34 -18.28 12.14
CA ARG A 101 0.23 -17.89 13.01
C ARG A 101 -1.13 -18.10 12.36
N ASP A 102 -1.19 -18.89 11.28
CA ASP A 102 -2.39 -19.20 10.50
C ASP A 102 -3.16 -17.94 10.03
N VAL A 103 -2.43 -16.84 9.81
CA VAL A 103 -3.03 -15.59 9.34
C VAL A 103 -3.57 -15.78 7.93
N THR A 104 -4.79 -15.32 7.73
CA THR A 104 -5.49 -15.35 6.43
C THR A 104 -5.96 -13.97 6.00
N GLU A 105 -5.92 -12.97 6.88
CA GLU A 105 -6.29 -11.59 6.60
C GLU A 105 -5.27 -10.62 7.22
N VAL A 106 -4.85 -9.61 6.46
CA VAL A 106 -3.98 -8.54 6.97
C VAL A 106 -4.75 -7.23 7.08
N VAL A 107 -4.68 -6.62 8.26
CA VAL A 107 -5.21 -5.28 8.54
C VAL A 107 -4.07 -4.30 8.37
N VAL A 108 -4.07 -3.55 7.27
CA VAL A 108 -2.93 -2.75 6.81
C VAL A 108 -3.04 -1.30 7.29
N THR A 109 -1.97 -0.82 7.91
CA THR A 109 -1.77 0.55 8.39
C THR A 109 -0.35 1.01 8.08
N GLY A 110 -0.12 2.33 8.09
CA GLY A 110 1.25 2.86 8.10
C GLY A 110 1.55 3.96 7.08
N PHE A 111 2.81 3.99 6.64
CA PHE A 111 3.38 5.00 5.75
C PHE A 111 4.23 4.33 4.66
N ALA A 112 4.38 4.88 3.44
CA ALA A 112 3.50 5.87 2.82
C ALA A 112 2.37 5.17 2.07
N THR A 113 1.19 5.79 2.06
CA THR A 113 -0.02 5.31 1.38
C THR A 113 0.27 4.77 -0.03
N GLU A 114 0.85 5.60 -0.90
CA GLU A 114 1.04 5.26 -2.32
C GLU A 114 2.33 4.50 -2.63
N ILE A 115 3.13 4.16 -1.60
CA ILE A 115 4.44 3.50 -1.76
C ILE A 115 4.39 2.16 -1.02
N CYS A 116 4.77 2.13 0.26
CA CYS A 116 4.94 0.89 1.00
C CYS A 116 3.61 0.24 1.37
N VAL A 117 2.62 1.06 1.74
CA VAL A 117 1.27 0.59 2.09
C VAL A 117 0.60 -0.06 0.87
N GLU A 118 0.56 0.65 -0.27
CA GLU A 118 -0.01 0.14 -1.51
C GLU A 118 0.71 -1.11 -2.02
N SER A 119 2.05 -1.08 -2.08
CA SER A 119 2.85 -2.21 -2.57
C SER A 119 2.60 -3.46 -1.74
N THR A 120 2.65 -3.31 -0.42
CA THR A 120 2.46 -4.43 0.51
C THR A 120 1.02 -4.96 0.50
N ALA A 121 0.02 -4.09 0.44
CA ALA A 121 -1.38 -4.51 0.41
C ALA A 121 -1.74 -5.26 -0.88
N ARG A 122 -1.25 -4.82 -2.04
CA ARG A 122 -1.41 -5.57 -3.30
C ARG A 122 -0.67 -6.90 -3.29
N GLN A 123 0.52 -6.94 -2.72
CA GLN A 123 1.29 -8.17 -2.61
C GLN A 123 0.60 -9.16 -1.67
N ALA A 124 0.03 -8.70 -0.54
CA ALA A 124 -0.74 -9.54 0.36
C ALA A 124 -1.91 -10.23 -0.37
N LEU A 125 -2.66 -9.49 -1.20
CA LEU A 125 -3.72 -10.08 -2.03
C LEU A 125 -3.18 -11.15 -2.98
N SER A 126 -2.04 -10.87 -3.63
CA SER A 126 -1.38 -11.78 -4.57
C SER A 126 -0.86 -13.06 -3.92
N LEU A 127 -0.42 -12.97 -2.65
CA LEU A 127 0.00 -14.11 -1.82
C LEU A 127 -1.18 -14.86 -1.19
N GLY A 128 -2.41 -14.41 -1.43
CA GLY A 128 -3.61 -15.10 -0.94
C GLY A 128 -4.06 -14.65 0.46
N TYR A 129 -3.72 -13.46 0.92
CA TYR A 129 -4.36 -12.87 2.10
C TYR A 129 -5.60 -12.06 1.70
N ASP A 130 -6.62 -12.06 2.56
CA ASP A 130 -7.63 -11.01 2.51
C ASP A 130 -7.04 -9.71 3.08
N VAL A 131 -7.56 -8.55 2.65
CA VAL A 131 -7.02 -7.24 3.07
C VAL A 131 -8.11 -6.35 3.63
N VAL A 132 -7.82 -5.77 4.80
CA VAL A 132 -8.52 -4.60 5.34
C VAL A 132 -7.54 -3.43 5.30
N LEU A 133 -7.79 -2.45 4.43
CA LEU A 133 -7.09 -1.17 4.48
C LEU A 133 -7.77 -0.28 5.52
N VAL A 134 -7.04 0.20 6.52
CA VAL A 134 -7.62 1.06 7.56
C VAL A 134 -7.68 2.50 7.06
N ALA A 135 -8.89 3.01 6.81
CA ALA A 135 -9.13 4.25 6.06
C ALA A 135 -8.43 5.50 6.62
N ASP A 136 -8.29 5.56 7.94
CA ASP A 136 -7.64 6.61 8.73
C ASP A 136 -6.36 6.12 9.43
N GLY A 137 -5.93 4.89 9.14
CA GLY A 137 -4.75 4.24 9.70
C GLY A 137 -3.54 4.24 8.76
N HIS A 138 -3.62 4.91 7.60
CA HIS A 138 -2.46 5.13 6.73
C HIS A 138 -2.32 6.60 6.34
N THR A 139 -1.11 7.00 5.97
CA THR A 139 -0.81 8.38 5.56
C THR A 139 0.38 8.45 4.62
N THR A 140 0.64 9.65 4.08
CA THR A 140 1.79 9.96 3.23
C THR A 140 2.41 11.30 3.63
N SER A 141 3.54 11.65 3.05
CA SER A 141 4.30 12.86 3.35
C SER A 141 3.60 14.14 2.88
N VAL A 142 3.73 15.20 3.66
CA VAL A 142 3.54 16.59 3.20
C VAL A 142 4.80 17.01 2.43
N ARG A 143 4.65 17.41 1.15
CA ARG A 143 5.76 17.81 0.26
C ARG A 143 5.58 19.25 -0.21
N PRO A 144 5.87 20.27 0.63
CA PRO A 144 5.61 21.67 0.31
C PRO A 144 6.53 22.23 -0.78
N ASP A 145 7.69 21.62 -0.96
CA ASP A 145 8.74 21.98 -1.91
C ASP A 145 8.52 21.43 -3.34
N ALA A 146 7.49 20.62 -3.55
CA ALA A 146 7.17 20.01 -4.84
C ALA A 146 5.69 20.24 -5.27
N PRO A 147 5.20 21.50 -5.31
CA PRO A 147 3.81 21.78 -5.64
C PRO A 147 3.44 21.27 -7.03
N GLY A 148 2.30 20.59 -7.14
CA GLY A 148 1.78 20.06 -8.42
C GLY A 148 2.51 18.83 -8.97
N ARG A 149 3.65 18.42 -8.40
CA ARG A 149 4.37 17.19 -8.81
C ARG A 149 3.72 15.93 -8.25
N TYR A 150 3.14 16.03 -7.06
CA TYR A 150 2.45 14.95 -6.37
C TYR A 150 1.03 15.39 -6.03
N ALA A 151 0.11 14.43 -5.89
CA ALA A 151 -1.20 14.70 -5.32
C ALA A 151 -1.05 15.26 -3.90
N ALA A 152 -1.96 16.15 -3.49
CA ALA A 152 -2.03 16.58 -2.10
C ALA A 152 -2.19 15.35 -1.19
N PRO A 153 -1.58 15.32 0.00
CA PRO A 153 -1.55 14.11 0.83
C PRO A 153 -2.95 13.62 1.23
N GLU A 154 -3.88 14.55 1.51
CA GLU A 154 -5.29 14.22 1.73
C GLU A 154 -5.93 13.53 0.51
N ALA A 155 -5.68 14.07 -0.68
CA ALA A 155 -6.19 13.50 -1.92
C ALA A 155 -5.56 12.13 -2.22
N SER A 156 -4.26 11.93 -1.91
CA SER A 156 -3.60 10.62 -2.04
C SER A 156 -4.27 9.58 -1.14
N VAL A 157 -4.49 9.90 0.14
CA VAL A 157 -5.17 9.03 1.11
C VAL A 157 -6.60 8.74 0.69
N ALA A 158 -7.38 9.77 0.35
CA ALA A 158 -8.77 9.62 -0.08
C ALA A 158 -8.90 8.79 -1.37
N HIS A 159 -8.01 9.03 -2.33
CA HIS A 159 -7.97 8.27 -3.58
C HIS A 159 -7.68 6.79 -3.33
N HIS A 160 -6.67 6.45 -2.52
CA HIS A 160 -6.34 5.05 -2.21
C HIS A 160 -7.49 4.34 -1.50
N ASN A 161 -8.15 5.00 -0.54
CA ASN A 161 -9.36 4.48 0.08
C ASN A 161 -10.44 4.15 -0.96
N GLU A 162 -10.66 5.03 -1.93
CA GLU A 162 -11.66 4.79 -2.98
C GLU A 162 -11.26 3.68 -3.94
N ILE A 163 -9.97 3.59 -4.29
CA ILE A 163 -9.45 2.48 -5.09
C ILE A 163 -9.70 1.14 -4.38
N TYR A 164 -9.41 1.01 -3.08
CA TYR A 164 -9.60 -0.25 -2.36
C TYR A 164 -11.06 -0.61 -2.13
N ARG A 165 -11.97 0.36 -1.97
CA ARG A 165 -13.42 0.07 -1.91
C ARG A 165 -13.93 -0.57 -3.20
N ASN A 166 -13.37 -0.16 -4.33
CA ASN A 166 -13.79 -0.61 -5.65
C ASN A 166 -12.91 -1.72 -6.23
N LEU A 167 -11.76 -2.02 -5.59
CA LEU A 167 -10.86 -3.07 -6.01
C LEU A 167 -11.56 -4.42 -5.96
N ARG A 168 -11.55 -5.13 -7.09
CA ARG A 168 -11.97 -6.52 -7.18
C ARG A 168 -10.74 -7.38 -7.36
N PHE A 169 -10.57 -8.35 -6.47
CA PHE A 169 -9.48 -9.30 -6.52
C PHE A 169 -10.05 -10.72 -6.48
N PRO A 170 -9.94 -11.51 -7.56
CA PRO A 170 -10.57 -12.83 -7.64
C PRO A 170 -10.23 -13.72 -6.45
N GLY A 171 -11.27 -14.23 -5.78
CA GLY A 171 -11.12 -15.14 -4.65
C GLY A 171 -10.65 -14.51 -3.34
N ARG A 172 -10.38 -13.21 -3.28
CA ARG A 172 -10.00 -12.47 -2.04
C ARG A 172 -11.06 -11.45 -1.64
N ARG A 173 -11.12 -11.15 -0.35
CA ARG A 173 -11.90 -10.05 0.23
C ARG A 173 -11.01 -8.83 0.40
N VAL A 174 -11.50 -7.70 -0.09
CA VAL A 174 -10.89 -6.38 0.10
C VAL A 174 -11.91 -5.50 0.80
N ARG A 175 -11.53 -4.89 1.92
CA ARG A 175 -12.37 -3.96 2.67
C ARG A 175 -11.58 -2.70 3.01
N VAL A 176 -12.30 -1.59 3.14
CA VAL A 176 -11.78 -0.33 3.67
C VAL A 176 -12.64 0.04 4.85
N LEU A 177 -12.05 0.07 6.04
CA LEU A 177 -12.76 0.32 7.30
C LEU A 177 -12.08 1.46 8.07
N PRO A 178 -12.83 2.38 8.68
CA PRO A 178 -12.28 3.24 9.72
C PRO A 178 -11.68 2.41 10.86
N ALA A 179 -10.64 2.92 11.52
CA ALA A 179 -9.96 2.26 12.63
C ALA A 179 -10.91 1.90 13.78
N ALA A 180 -11.99 2.66 13.97
CA ALA A 180 -13.01 2.38 14.97
C ALA A 180 -13.89 1.15 14.63
N GLU A 181 -14.01 0.81 13.34
CA GLU A 181 -14.90 -0.26 12.85
C GLU A 181 -14.18 -1.59 12.57
N VAL A 182 -12.84 -1.58 12.56
CA VAL A 182 -12.06 -2.83 12.44
C VAL A 182 -12.38 -3.72 13.63
N ASP A 183 -12.82 -4.96 13.41
CA ASP A 183 -13.01 -5.94 14.48
C ASP A 183 -11.95 -7.04 14.39
N PHE A 184 -11.37 -7.39 15.54
CA PHE A 184 -10.34 -8.43 15.69
C PHE A 184 -10.87 -9.69 16.40
N GLY A 185 -12.10 -9.66 16.92
CA GLY A 185 -12.72 -10.75 17.68
C GLY A 185 -13.52 -11.73 16.81
N HIS A 186 -13.25 -13.01 17.01
CA HIS A 186 -13.88 -14.23 16.48
C HIS A 186 -15.24 -14.04 15.78
N GLY A 187 -15.18 -13.99 14.45
CA GLY A 187 -16.23 -14.53 13.58
C GLY A 187 -17.67 -14.27 14.00
N SER A 188 -18.20 -13.11 13.64
CA SER A 188 -19.65 -12.98 13.52
C SER A 188 -20.21 -14.17 12.71
N PRO A 189 -21.36 -14.77 13.07
CA PRO A 189 -21.99 -15.78 12.24
C PRO A 189 -22.17 -15.21 10.82
N PRO A 190 -22.12 -16.03 9.76
CA PRO A 190 -22.25 -15.54 8.40
C PRO A 190 -23.49 -14.65 8.31
N TYR A 191 -23.27 -13.38 7.96
CA TYR A 191 -24.28 -12.33 7.95
C TYR A 191 -25.63 -12.85 7.47
N GLY A 192 -26.57 -12.98 8.40
CA GLY A 192 -27.99 -12.93 8.10
C GLY A 192 -28.31 -11.52 7.63
N ARG A 193 -28.80 -11.42 6.41
CA ARG A 193 -29.30 -10.22 5.71
C ARG A 193 -29.76 -9.13 6.69
N ALA A 194 -29.13 -7.95 6.65
CA ALA A 194 -29.63 -6.78 7.38
C ALA A 194 -31.12 -6.56 7.07
N PRO A 195 -31.96 -6.21 8.06
CA PRO A 195 -33.33 -5.78 7.80
C PRO A 195 -33.27 -4.60 6.82
N ARG A 196 -33.96 -4.72 5.69
CA ARG A 196 -34.12 -3.59 4.79
C ARG A 196 -34.81 -2.48 5.59
N PRO A 197 -34.30 -1.23 5.61
CA PRO A 197 -35.12 -0.12 6.09
C PRO A 197 -36.39 -0.11 5.24
N GLY A 198 -37.54 -0.10 5.91
CA GLY A 198 -38.85 -0.09 5.27
C GLY A 198 -38.88 1.03 4.24
N GLY A 199 -38.95 0.67 2.97
CA GLY A 199 -39.15 1.64 1.90
C GLY A 199 -40.48 2.37 2.13
N PRO A 200 -40.57 3.66 1.77
CA PRO A 200 -41.83 4.39 1.86
C PRO A 200 -42.92 3.65 1.05
N PRO A 201 -44.19 3.71 1.49
CA PRO A 201 -45.27 3.02 0.80
C PRO A 201 -45.33 3.46 -0.66
N HIS A 202 -45.26 2.50 -1.58
CA HIS A 202 -45.43 2.74 -3.00
C HIS A 202 -46.87 3.20 -3.26
N THR A 203 -47.06 4.51 -3.39
CA THR A 203 -48.26 5.07 -4.04
C THR A 203 -48.20 4.72 -5.51
N THR A 204 -49.10 3.84 -5.95
CA THR A 204 -49.23 3.46 -7.36
C THR A 204 -49.81 4.65 -8.15
N LEU A 205 -48.95 5.50 -8.68
CA LEU A 205 -49.33 6.48 -9.70
C LEU A 205 -49.48 5.75 -11.04
N ARG A 206 -50.75 5.54 -11.43
CA ARG A 206 -51.14 5.00 -12.72
C ARG A 206 -51.03 6.12 -13.76
N THR A 207 -49.87 6.25 -14.39
CA THR A 207 -49.68 7.19 -15.50
C THR A 207 -50.16 6.55 -16.80
N THR A 208 -51.23 7.09 -17.38
CA THR A 208 -51.65 6.79 -18.76
C THR A 208 -50.60 7.31 -19.74
N LEU A 209 -50.10 6.42 -20.59
CA LEU A 209 -49.14 6.72 -21.65
C LEU A 209 -49.82 7.61 -22.72
N GLY A 210 -49.52 8.91 -22.70
CA GLY A 210 -49.79 9.82 -23.81
C GLY A 210 -48.61 9.79 -24.77
N ALA A 211 -48.84 9.32 -26.00
CA ALA A 211 -47.86 9.32 -27.06
C ALA A 211 -47.72 10.73 -27.66
N THR A 212 -46.50 11.27 -27.66
CA THR A 212 -46.00 12.20 -28.69
C THR A 212 -44.48 12.10 -28.72
N GLY A 213 -43.93 11.86 -29.91
CA GLY A 213 -42.51 11.66 -30.12
C GLY A 213 -41.70 12.95 -30.09
N ASP A 214 -40.39 12.80 -29.86
CA ASP A 214 -39.38 13.34 -30.75
C ASP A 214 -38.04 12.63 -30.47
N SER A 215 -37.34 12.36 -31.56
CA SER A 215 -36.09 11.60 -31.66
C SER A 215 -34.88 12.52 -31.58
N ARG A 216 -33.87 12.17 -30.76
CA ARG A 216 -32.46 12.52 -30.99
C ARG A 216 -31.50 11.67 -30.15
N SER A 217 -30.92 10.69 -30.85
CA SER A 217 -29.55 10.15 -30.82
C SER A 217 -28.75 10.18 -29.51
N ALA A 218 -28.51 8.99 -28.94
CA ALA A 218 -27.37 8.72 -28.06
C ALA A 218 -26.27 8.02 -28.90
N GLU A 219 -25.11 8.66 -28.99
CA GLU A 219 -23.94 8.16 -29.73
C GLU A 219 -23.19 7.13 -28.87
N VAL A 220 -23.10 5.90 -29.37
CA VAL A 220 -22.39 4.78 -28.73
C VAL A 220 -20.97 4.74 -29.28
N TYR A 221 -19.97 5.13 -28.48
CA TYR A 221 -18.57 4.93 -28.84
C TYR A 221 -18.15 3.49 -28.55
N THR A 222 -17.91 2.72 -29.61
CA THR A 222 -17.22 1.43 -29.55
C THR A 222 -15.74 1.65 -29.87
N LEU A 223 -14.85 1.27 -28.96
CA LEU A 223 -13.40 1.30 -29.18
C LEU A 223 -12.95 -0.04 -29.77
N THR A 224 -12.53 -0.02 -31.04
CA THR A 224 -11.90 -1.15 -31.71
C THR A 224 -10.38 -1.09 -31.53
N PRO A 225 -9.69 -2.16 -31.10
CA PRO A 225 -8.24 -2.14 -30.93
C PRO A 225 -7.53 -2.34 -32.28
N HIS A 226 -6.72 -1.37 -32.70
CA HIS A 226 -5.81 -1.54 -33.83
C HIS A 226 -4.50 -2.19 -33.37
N VAL A 227 -4.36 -3.49 -33.65
CA VAL A 227 -3.07 -4.17 -33.73
C VAL A 227 -2.46 -3.83 -35.09
N ARG A 228 -1.23 -3.28 -35.12
CA ARG A 228 -0.45 -3.16 -36.37
C ARG A 228 0.75 -4.10 -36.35
N HIS A 229 0.77 -4.93 -37.37
CA HIS A 229 1.82 -5.86 -37.78
C HIS A 229 3.16 -5.16 -38.12
N THR A 230 4.27 -5.79 -37.75
CA THR A 230 5.61 -5.66 -38.41
C THR A 230 5.60 -6.50 -39.70
N PRO A 231 6.32 -6.12 -40.80
CA PRO A 231 7.75 -6.48 -41.02
C PRO A 231 8.47 -5.56 -42.08
N PRO A 232 9.59 -5.93 -42.77
CA PRO A 232 10.77 -6.78 -42.45
C PRO A 232 12.12 -6.02 -42.51
N ARG A 233 13.21 -6.75 -42.21
CA ARG A 233 14.63 -6.33 -42.24
C ARG A 233 15.16 -6.04 -43.65
N SER A 234 16.13 -5.11 -43.76
CA SER A 234 17.18 -5.15 -44.79
C SER A 234 18.53 -4.74 -44.21
N SER A 235 19.55 -5.47 -44.65
CA SER A 235 20.96 -5.41 -44.28
C SER A 235 21.72 -4.34 -45.06
N THR A 236 22.68 -3.67 -44.42
CA THR A 236 23.98 -3.40 -45.05
C THR A 236 25.05 -3.16 -43.99
N CYS A 237 26.13 -3.91 -44.14
CA CYS A 237 27.36 -3.85 -43.38
C CYS A 237 28.31 -2.88 -44.11
N THR A 238 28.96 -1.96 -43.41
CA THR A 238 30.26 -1.45 -43.85
C THR A 238 31.03 -0.91 -42.66
N ALA A 239 32.17 -1.56 -42.40
CA ALA A 239 33.14 -1.20 -41.39
C ALA A 239 34.00 -0.02 -41.86
N THR A 240 34.34 0.90 -40.96
CA THR A 240 35.70 1.46 -40.87
C THR A 240 35.89 2.21 -39.55
N ALA A 241 36.74 1.67 -38.68
CA ALA A 241 37.42 2.43 -37.63
C ALA A 241 38.59 3.22 -38.27
N PRO A 242 39.26 4.15 -37.55
CA PRO A 242 40.29 3.65 -36.64
C PRO A 242 40.41 4.40 -35.31
N CYS A 243 40.75 3.59 -34.31
CA CYS A 243 41.46 3.96 -33.10
C CYS A 243 42.80 4.65 -33.45
N ARG A 244 43.11 5.79 -32.81
CA ARG A 244 44.50 6.28 -32.69
C ARG A 244 44.80 6.78 -31.28
N SER A 245 45.76 6.08 -30.69
CA SER A 245 46.56 6.39 -29.51
C SER A 245 47.54 7.55 -29.71
N SER A 246 47.85 8.30 -28.64
CA SER A 246 49.23 8.63 -28.19
C SER A 246 49.15 9.42 -26.86
N ARG A 247 49.73 8.96 -25.72
CA ARG A 247 51.15 9.08 -25.28
C ARG A 247 51.60 10.56 -25.21
N ARG A 248 52.21 11.17 -24.19
CA ARG A 248 52.96 10.85 -22.93
C ARG A 248 53.00 12.20 -22.15
N HIS A 249 53.21 12.31 -20.82
CA HIS A 249 54.53 12.35 -20.18
C HIS A 249 54.36 12.56 -18.65
N ARG A 250 54.91 11.65 -17.81
CA ARG A 250 56.08 11.82 -16.90
C ARG A 250 55.93 12.84 -15.75
N GLY A 251 56.06 12.36 -14.51
CA GLY A 251 56.36 13.22 -13.35
C GLY A 251 56.22 12.57 -11.95
N ARG A 252 57.09 11.62 -11.60
CA ARG A 252 57.54 11.36 -10.21
C ARG A 252 59.07 11.47 -10.23
N PRO A 253 59.82 11.70 -9.13
CA PRO A 253 59.46 11.56 -7.71
C PRO A 253 60.00 12.68 -6.78
N ARG A 254 59.66 12.68 -5.47
CA ARG A 254 60.64 12.60 -4.36
C ARG A 254 59.99 12.60 -2.96
N ARG A 255 60.60 11.79 -2.10
CA ARG A 255 60.40 11.61 -0.65
C ARG A 255 60.81 12.84 0.17
N ARG A 256 60.19 13.03 1.34
CA ARG A 256 60.79 13.30 2.68
C ARG A 256 59.64 13.60 3.66
N SER A 257 59.35 12.74 4.64
CA SER A 257 59.99 12.54 5.95
C SER A 257 59.22 13.24 7.07
N ARG A 258 58.74 12.41 7.99
CA ARG A 258 58.34 12.66 9.39
C ARG A 258 58.89 13.95 10.02
N ARG A 259 58.05 14.64 10.80
CA ARG A 259 58.29 14.96 12.22
C ARG A 259 56.97 15.25 12.93
N CYS A 260 56.73 14.47 13.98
CA CYS A 260 55.94 14.85 15.15
C CYS A 260 56.88 15.58 16.14
N ALA A 261 56.26 16.21 17.14
CA ALA A 261 56.77 17.19 18.11
C ALA A 261 56.72 18.63 17.60
#